data_AF-A0A661WZF6-F1
#
_entry.id   AF-A0A661WZF6-F1
#
_cell.length_a   1.000
_cell.length_b   1.000
_cell.length_c   1.000
_cell.angle_alpha   90.00
_cell.angle_beta   90.00
_cell.angle_gamma   90.00
#
_symmetry.space_group_name_H-M   'P 1'
#
loop_
_entity.id
_entity.type
_entity.pdbx_description
1 polymer ?
#
loop_
_entity_poly.entity_id
_entity_poly.type
_entity_poly.pdbx_seq_one_letter_code
_entity_poly.pdbx_strand_id
1 'polypeptide(L)'
;MYKNILFDLGNVFITVQPERALSMLSEFMDTRTAEAIKKEPNEFLKKICNDQELFETGKITMPEFFSRLKNKFGLKMNIEQFENVWCSMFSRKKDVIKFATELSKNYKIFILSNTNETHINHLIDALPIFDFVSGTAFSHEIGYLKPQQDFYFKALKKLNINADESIFIDDLEDNVKAAAEAGITSFKFENLIKLKNDMEKEIKKINILINPGLNIDDNNFIDWQNEVLLDYVNELLLKYPPGIPEPEQRKSALLLLDSIFHDVYAPHRPAVQSFFKTRINKAIDEIVNTEVASGARIWKLYNHAFVVKTKTATIAFDITRAKSVEIDGFSIENKIMEKLIKQCDTLFISHWHDDHADEWIIQSFIDQNKPVVANSGAWNSKPIHPEITHLKRISHTIQTLPVQNGKQELKVVVYPGHQGELENNVYIVTTPDGFSFSQTGDQGTQKDFEWIDEISKHQKIDILMPNCFTEQIARVVKGFNPNVVITGHENELSHTIDHREPYWRTYLRKEVTEKYDVPLVLMTWGESLCYNKEKLL
;
A
#
# COMPACT_ATOMS: atom_id res chain seq x y z
N MET A 1 10.73 2.71 -9.20
CA MET A 1 12.14 2.86 -9.67
C MET A 1 12.76 4.07 -8.95
N TYR A 2 14.00 4.00 -8.47
CA TYR A 2 14.62 5.13 -7.76
C TYR A 2 14.89 6.31 -8.71
N LYS A 3 14.52 7.52 -8.26
CA LYS A 3 14.72 8.78 -8.99
C LYS A 3 15.69 9.72 -8.28
N ASN A 4 15.82 9.58 -6.96
CA ASN A 4 16.52 10.52 -6.10
C ASN A 4 17.61 9.82 -5.29
N ILE A 5 18.76 10.49 -5.14
CA ILE A 5 19.83 10.06 -4.23
C ILE A 5 20.15 11.23 -3.30
N LEU A 6 19.98 10.99 -2.02
CA LEU A 6 20.17 11.93 -0.93
C LEU A 6 21.44 11.54 -0.17
N PHE A 7 22.37 12.47 -0.04
CA PHE A 7 23.62 12.25 0.67
C PHE A 7 23.69 13.10 1.94
N ASP A 8 24.28 12.56 3.01
CA ASP A 8 24.88 13.41 4.03
C ASP A 8 26.11 14.16 3.49
N LEU A 9 26.48 15.24 4.18
CA LEU A 9 27.67 16.01 3.89
C LEU A 9 28.88 15.52 4.70
N GLY A 10 28.73 15.44 6.02
CA GLY A 10 29.79 15.11 6.98
C GLY A 10 30.24 13.67 6.85
N ASN A 11 31.54 13.42 6.87
CA ASN A 11 32.18 12.12 6.65
C ASN A 11 31.83 11.38 5.33
N VAL A 12 30.93 11.90 4.51
CA VAL A 12 30.60 11.44 3.16
C VAL A 12 31.40 12.23 2.12
N PHE A 13 31.11 13.52 1.92
CA PHE A 13 31.85 14.37 0.96
C PHE A 13 33.05 15.10 1.58
N ILE A 14 33.04 15.27 2.90
CA ILE A 14 34.12 15.89 3.66
C ILE A 14 34.47 15.00 4.85
N THR A 15 35.71 15.04 5.32
CA THR A 15 36.06 14.51 6.64
C THR A 15 35.83 15.61 7.67
N VAL A 16 35.12 15.29 8.75
CA VAL A 16 34.89 16.20 9.87
C VAL A 16 35.88 15.85 10.98
N GLN A 17 36.67 16.81 11.43
CA GLN A 17 37.69 16.64 12.47
C GLN A 17 37.50 17.70 13.58
N PRO A 18 36.51 17.54 14.47
CA PRO A 18 36.21 18.53 15.51
C PRO A 18 37.42 18.81 16.41
N GLU A 19 38.29 17.83 16.64
CA GLU A 19 39.48 17.95 17.47
C GLU A 19 40.45 19.00 16.92
N ARG A 20 40.49 19.19 15.59
CA ARG A 20 41.31 20.22 14.95
C ARG A 20 40.82 21.62 15.33
N ALA A 21 39.52 21.86 15.21
CA ALA A 21 38.92 23.12 15.62
C ALA A 21 39.09 23.34 17.12
N LEU A 22 38.90 22.31 17.96
CA LEU A 22 39.11 22.40 19.40
C LEU A 22 40.56 22.73 19.77
N SER A 23 41.53 22.10 19.11
CA SER A 23 42.95 22.38 19.33
C SER A 23 43.26 23.85 19.03
N MET A 24 42.74 24.38 17.93
CA MET A 24 42.91 25.79 17.56
C MET A 24 42.18 26.73 18.52
N LEU A 25 40.95 26.39 18.95
CA LEU A 25 40.22 27.18 19.96
C LEU A 25 40.97 27.25 21.29
N SER A 26 41.66 26.18 21.68
CA SER A 26 42.41 26.12 22.95
C SER A 26 43.52 27.19 23.04
N GLU A 27 44.05 27.65 21.91
CA GLU A 27 45.07 28.70 21.85
C GLU A 27 44.54 30.08 22.27
N PHE A 28 43.21 30.25 22.27
CA PHE A 28 42.52 31.48 22.66
C PHE A 28 41.92 31.42 24.07
N MET A 29 42.27 30.43 24.88
CA MET A 29 41.74 30.24 26.25
C MET A 29 42.83 30.40 27.31
N ASP A 30 42.46 30.41 28.59
CA ASP A 30 43.44 30.32 29.68
C ASP A 30 44.14 28.94 29.69
N THR A 31 45.36 28.89 30.24
CA THR A 31 46.22 27.71 30.22
C THR A 31 45.54 26.46 30.80
N ARG A 32 44.76 26.61 31.87
CA ARG A 32 44.09 25.49 32.53
C ARG A 32 42.99 24.90 31.64
N THR A 33 42.19 25.76 31.01
CA THR A 33 41.13 25.32 30.09
C THR A 33 41.72 24.71 28.82
N ALA A 34 42.80 25.30 28.28
CA ALA A 34 43.50 24.77 27.11
C ALA A 34 44.09 23.37 27.36
N GLU A 35 44.72 23.15 28.51
CA GLU A 35 45.23 21.84 28.93
C GLU A 35 44.10 20.81 29.10
N ALA A 36 42.95 21.22 29.66
CA ALA A 36 41.80 20.35 29.81
C ALA A 36 41.24 19.87 28.46
N ILE A 37 41.15 20.76 27.45
CA ILE A 37 40.71 20.39 26.08
C ILE A 37 41.67 19.39 25.44
N LYS A 38 42.99 19.60 25.60
CA LYS A 38 44.00 18.70 25.03
C LYS A 38 43.96 17.31 25.68
N LYS A 39 43.69 17.25 26.99
CA LYS A 39 43.63 15.99 27.74
C LYS A 39 42.33 15.22 27.47
N GLU A 40 41.20 15.92 27.43
CA GLU A 40 39.86 15.32 27.36
C GLU A 40 38.95 16.06 26.34
N PRO A 41 39.25 16.00 25.03
CA PRO A 41 38.50 16.76 24.00
C PRO A 41 37.02 16.36 23.94
N ASN A 42 36.70 15.09 24.18
CA ASN A 42 35.32 14.59 24.18
C ASN A 42 34.47 15.18 25.31
N GLU A 43 35.06 15.45 26.48
CA GLU A 43 34.35 16.13 27.58
C GLU A 43 34.03 17.59 27.20
N PHE A 44 34.88 18.22 26.40
CA PHE A 44 34.59 19.56 25.87
C PHE A 44 33.45 19.53 24.85
N LEU A 45 33.45 18.56 23.92
CA LEU A 45 32.34 18.37 22.97
C LEU A 45 30.99 18.20 23.67
N LYS A 46 30.94 17.38 24.73
CA LYS A 46 29.73 17.23 25.56
C LYS A 46 29.26 18.55 26.16
N LYS A 47 30.20 19.39 26.62
CA LYS A 47 29.87 20.70 27.20
C LYS A 47 29.30 21.67 26.17
N ILE A 48 29.63 21.56 24.89
CA ILE A 48 29.08 22.43 23.83
C ILE A 48 27.86 21.84 23.12
N CYS A 49 27.59 20.56 23.30
CA CYS A 49 26.52 19.80 22.61
C CYS A 49 25.18 20.55 22.55
N ASN A 50 24.64 20.98 23.69
CA ASN A 50 23.35 21.69 23.70
C ASN A 50 23.39 23.02 22.93
N ASP A 51 24.48 23.78 23.05
CA ASP A 51 24.62 25.06 22.34
C ASP A 51 24.79 24.80 20.83
N GLN A 52 25.48 23.73 20.45
CA GLN A 52 25.64 23.29 19.07
C GLN A 52 24.32 22.81 18.46
N GLU A 53 23.53 22.00 19.17
CA GLU A 53 22.21 21.57 18.71
C GLU A 53 21.27 22.75 18.48
N LEU A 54 21.28 23.77 19.36
CA LEU A 54 20.52 24.99 19.16
C LEU A 54 20.95 25.72 17.88
N PHE A 55 22.25 25.76 17.60
CA PHE A 55 22.78 26.41 16.41
C PHE A 55 22.47 25.62 15.13
N GLU A 56 22.66 24.30 15.16
CA GLU A 56 22.36 23.40 14.04
C GLU A 56 20.87 23.26 13.78
N THR A 57 19.99 23.62 14.72
CA THR A 57 18.53 23.73 14.49
C THR A 57 18.08 25.14 14.16
N GLY A 58 19.00 26.09 13.99
CA GLY A 58 18.68 27.48 13.64
C GLY A 58 17.99 28.28 14.76
N LYS A 59 18.01 27.78 16.01
CA LYS A 59 17.40 28.43 17.17
C LYS A 59 18.26 29.55 17.76
N ILE A 60 19.56 29.54 17.47
CA ILE A 60 20.49 30.63 17.79
C ILE A 60 21.34 30.91 16.55
N THR A 61 21.81 32.14 16.44
CA THR A 61 22.70 32.62 15.38
C THR A 61 24.18 32.41 15.73
N MET A 62 25.08 32.54 14.74
CA MET A 62 26.53 32.44 15.00
C MET A 62 27.03 33.46 16.06
N PRO A 63 26.61 34.74 16.07
CA PRO A 63 26.96 35.67 17.15
C PRO A 63 26.51 35.21 18.55
N GLU A 64 25.32 34.62 18.66
CA GLU A 64 24.80 34.10 19.92
C GLU A 64 25.54 32.85 20.38
N PHE A 65 25.81 31.93 19.45
CA PHE A 65 26.62 30.73 19.69
C PHE A 65 28.03 31.11 20.16
N PHE A 66 28.69 32.01 19.44
CA PHE A 66 29.99 32.56 19.83
C PHE A 66 29.96 33.23 21.20
N SER A 67 28.95 34.08 21.47
CA SER A 67 28.81 34.75 22.77
C SER A 67 28.67 33.75 23.93
N ARG A 68 27.87 32.69 23.74
CA ARG A 68 27.70 31.61 24.73
C ARG A 68 29.03 30.90 25.00
N LEU A 69 29.73 30.47 23.96
CA LEU A 69 31.02 29.78 24.10
C LEU A 69 32.09 30.71 24.71
N LYS A 70 32.10 31.99 24.30
CA LYS A 70 33.01 33.00 24.84
C LYS A 70 32.80 33.22 26.33
N ASN A 71 31.56 33.33 26.78
CA ASN A 71 31.24 33.49 28.20
C ASN A 71 31.53 32.22 29.01
N LYS A 72 31.26 31.04 28.42
CA LYS A 72 31.41 29.74 29.08
C LYS A 72 32.87 29.31 29.26
N PHE A 73 33.73 29.65 28.31
CA PHE A 73 35.13 29.18 28.28
C PHE A 73 36.18 30.30 28.25
N GLY A 74 35.76 31.57 28.34
CA GLY A 74 36.68 32.71 28.39
C GLY A 74 37.47 32.93 27.10
N LEU A 75 36.88 32.69 25.93
CA LEU A 75 37.55 32.85 24.64
C LEU A 75 38.06 34.29 24.42
N LYS A 76 39.35 34.43 24.17
CA LYS A 76 40.05 35.70 23.90
C LYS A 76 40.25 35.92 22.40
N MET A 77 39.17 35.83 21.65
CA MET A 77 39.15 36.06 20.20
C MET A 77 37.93 36.91 19.79
N ASN A 78 37.93 37.36 18.53
CA ASN A 78 36.76 37.97 17.90
C ASN A 78 35.94 36.91 17.12
N ILE A 79 34.76 37.28 16.64
CA ILE A 79 33.85 36.36 15.95
C ILE A 79 34.40 35.86 14.62
N GLU A 80 35.08 36.71 13.85
CA GLU A 80 35.68 36.35 12.56
C GLU A 80 36.79 35.29 12.70
N GLN A 81 37.63 35.44 13.73
CA GLN A 81 38.61 34.42 14.10
C GLN A 81 37.91 33.12 14.52
N PHE A 82 36.80 33.23 15.25
CA PHE A 82 36.05 32.06 15.73
C PHE A 82 35.45 31.29 14.55
N GLU A 83 34.81 31.98 13.60
CA GLU A 83 34.26 31.37 12.38
C GLU A 83 35.33 30.64 11.58
N ASN A 84 36.50 31.27 11.38
CA ASN A 84 37.63 30.64 10.69
C ASN A 84 38.12 29.37 11.40
N VAL A 85 38.23 29.42 12.73
CA VAL A 85 38.63 28.25 13.52
C VAL A 85 37.56 27.17 13.48
N TRP A 86 36.28 27.54 13.61
CA TRP A 86 35.15 26.62 13.61
C TRP A 86 35.08 25.87 12.26
N CYS A 87 35.24 26.57 11.15
CA CYS A 87 35.25 25.96 9.82
C CYS A 87 36.53 25.17 9.48
N SER A 88 37.59 25.25 10.29
CA SER A 88 38.88 24.56 10.04
C SER A 88 38.80 23.03 10.14
N MET A 89 37.69 22.49 10.63
CA MET A 89 37.48 21.06 10.87
C MET A 89 37.27 20.23 9.60
N PHE A 90 37.13 20.85 8.43
CA PHE A 90 36.76 20.14 7.20
C PHE A 90 37.94 19.85 6.27
N SER A 91 37.94 18.66 5.67
CA SER A 91 38.82 18.32 4.53
C SER A 91 38.05 17.55 3.46
N ARG A 92 38.33 17.81 2.18
CA ARG A 92 37.51 17.32 1.05
C ARG A 92 37.83 15.86 0.70
N LYS A 93 36.79 15.07 0.38
CA LYS A 93 36.90 13.71 -0.22
C LYS A 93 36.55 13.76 -1.71
N LYS A 94 37.57 13.77 -2.58
CA LYS A 94 37.40 13.97 -4.04
C LYS A 94 36.73 12.79 -4.75
N ASP A 95 36.93 11.58 -4.24
CA ASP A 95 36.44 10.33 -4.80
C ASP A 95 34.90 10.24 -4.75
N VAL A 96 34.30 10.67 -3.65
CA VAL A 96 32.83 10.66 -3.49
C VAL A 96 32.15 11.69 -4.38
N ILE A 97 32.77 12.86 -4.59
CA ILE A 97 32.26 13.88 -5.51
C ILE A 97 32.18 13.32 -6.94
N LYS A 98 33.25 12.67 -7.42
CA LYS A 98 33.25 12.05 -8.75
C LYS A 98 32.14 11.01 -8.89
N PHE A 99 31.93 10.19 -7.87
CA PHE A 99 30.85 9.20 -7.88
C PHE A 99 29.46 9.85 -7.92
N ALA A 100 29.22 10.90 -7.13
CA ALA A 100 27.97 11.64 -7.17
C ALA A 100 27.72 12.31 -8.54
N THR A 101 28.77 12.81 -9.20
CA THR A 101 28.68 13.32 -10.59
C THR A 101 28.36 12.23 -11.61
N GLU A 102 28.83 11.00 -11.42
CA GLU A 102 28.44 9.87 -12.28
C GLU A 102 26.96 9.52 -12.08
N LEU A 103 26.49 9.51 -10.83
CA LEU A 103 25.10 9.25 -10.49
C LEU A 103 24.15 10.35 -10.99
N SER A 104 24.58 11.61 -10.98
CA SER A 104 23.74 12.74 -11.40
C SER A 104 23.30 12.70 -12.86
N LYS A 105 23.90 11.82 -13.67
CA LYS A 105 23.47 11.57 -15.07
C LYS A 105 22.12 10.87 -15.15
N ASN A 106 21.78 10.06 -14.14
CA ASN A 106 20.59 9.21 -14.13
C ASN A 106 19.65 9.52 -12.95
N TYR A 107 20.13 10.22 -11.91
CA TYR A 107 19.38 10.50 -10.70
C TYR A 107 19.44 11.98 -10.32
N LYS A 108 18.39 12.48 -9.66
CA LYS A 108 18.45 13.77 -8.98
C LYS A 108 19.26 13.62 -7.70
N ILE A 109 20.20 14.52 -7.47
CA ILE A 109 21.10 14.48 -6.30
C ILE A 109 20.68 15.53 -5.28
N PHE A 110 20.55 15.14 -4.01
CA PHE A 110 20.19 16.02 -2.90
C PHE A 110 21.19 15.89 -1.75
N ILE A 111 21.24 16.91 -0.89
CA ILE A 111 22.03 16.88 0.36
C ILE A 111 21.11 17.05 1.57
N LEU A 112 21.20 16.13 2.53
CA LEU A 112 20.51 16.17 3.82
C LEU A 112 21.54 16.16 4.94
N SER A 113 21.73 17.27 5.65
CA SER A 113 22.82 17.36 6.64
C SER A 113 22.45 18.10 7.92
N ASN A 114 22.92 17.58 9.05
CA ASN A 114 22.97 18.31 10.31
C ASN A 114 24.13 19.31 10.22
N THR A 115 23.80 20.59 10.11
CA THR A 115 24.78 21.65 9.85
C THR A 115 24.20 23.01 10.20
N ASN A 116 25.04 24.03 10.19
CA ASN A 116 24.68 25.42 10.46
C ASN A 116 25.04 26.32 9.27
N GLU A 117 24.49 27.54 9.28
CA GLU A 117 24.69 28.55 8.24
C GLU A 117 26.17 28.84 7.96
N THR A 118 27.00 28.99 9.00
CA THR A 118 28.43 29.30 8.85
C THR A 118 29.18 28.18 8.12
N HIS A 119 28.92 26.92 8.47
CA HIS A 119 29.51 25.78 7.79
C HIS A 119 29.09 25.72 6.32
N ILE A 120 27.81 25.98 6.01
CA ILE A 120 27.33 25.99 4.63
C ILE A 120 27.98 27.12 3.83
N ASN A 121 28.02 28.33 4.36
CA ASN A 121 28.68 29.47 3.70
C ASN A 121 30.16 29.19 3.42
N HIS A 122 30.84 28.46 4.31
CA HIS A 122 32.24 28.07 4.10
C HIS A 122 32.42 26.98 3.03
N LEU A 123 31.45 26.06 2.92
CA LEU A 123 31.57 24.87 2.09
C LEU A 123 30.97 25.02 0.69
N ILE A 124 30.00 25.92 0.50
CA ILE A 124 29.21 26.01 -0.74
C ILE A 124 30.09 26.34 -1.96
N ASP A 125 30.98 27.33 -1.84
CA ASP A 125 31.92 27.70 -2.91
C ASP A 125 33.11 26.73 -3.00
N ALA A 126 33.34 25.95 -1.94
CA ALA A 126 34.48 25.07 -1.83
C ALA A 126 34.21 23.67 -2.41
N LEU A 127 32.97 23.21 -2.44
CA LEU A 127 32.63 21.84 -2.82
C LEU A 127 31.86 21.79 -4.15
N PRO A 128 32.46 21.25 -5.24
CA PRO A 128 31.82 21.15 -6.55
C PRO A 128 30.50 20.38 -6.61
N ILE A 129 30.15 19.63 -5.56
CA ILE A 129 28.84 18.96 -5.46
C ILE A 129 27.69 19.97 -5.55
N PHE A 130 27.86 21.17 -4.98
CA PHE A 130 26.82 22.20 -4.96
C PHE A 130 26.48 22.76 -6.36
N ASP A 131 27.35 22.56 -7.35
CA ASP A 131 27.12 23.00 -8.73
C ASP A 131 26.02 22.20 -9.44
N PHE A 132 25.69 21.00 -8.95
CA PHE A 132 24.77 20.08 -9.63
C PHE A 132 23.72 19.41 -8.73
N VAL A 133 23.65 19.75 -7.44
CA VAL A 133 22.57 19.29 -6.58
C VAL A 133 21.23 19.90 -7.02
N SER A 134 20.19 19.06 -7.01
CA SER A 134 18.80 19.45 -7.30
C SER A 134 18.12 20.14 -6.11
N GLY A 135 18.68 20.03 -4.91
CA GLY A 135 18.20 20.71 -3.71
C GLY A 135 18.92 20.28 -2.44
N THR A 136 18.72 21.03 -1.36
CA THR A 136 19.34 20.77 -0.05
C THR A 136 18.32 20.87 1.08
N ALA A 137 18.53 20.08 2.12
CA ALA A 137 17.79 20.15 3.39
C ALA A 137 18.80 20.19 4.54
N PHE A 138 19.04 21.39 5.06
CA PHE A 138 19.95 21.59 6.18
C PHE A 138 19.15 21.74 7.48
N SER A 139 19.64 21.13 8.56
CA SER A 139 18.94 21.12 9.85
C SER A 139 18.58 22.52 10.36
N HIS A 140 19.43 23.53 10.14
CA HIS A 140 19.16 24.89 10.61
C HIS A 140 18.03 25.58 9.84
N GLU A 141 17.73 25.13 8.61
CA GLU A 141 16.60 25.60 7.82
C GLU A 141 15.33 24.79 8.11
N ILE A 142 15.48 23.50 8.41
CA ILE A 142 14.38 22.56 8.69
C ILE A 142 13.84 22.71 10.14
N GLY A 143 14.73 23.08 11.07
CA GLY A 143 14.46 23.23 12.51
C GLY A 143 14.58 21.93 13.32
N TYR A 144 15.02 20.84 12.69
CA TYR A 144 15.14 19.50 13.28
C TYR A 144 16.49 18.88 12.89
N LEU A 145 16.95 17.89 13.66
CA LEU A 145 18.20 17.15 13.40
C LEU A 145 17.87 15.72 12.99
N LYS A 146 18.69 15.12 12.12
CA LYS A 146 18.79 13.66 12.06
C LYS A 146 19.30 13.14 13.42
N PRO A 147 18.79 12.02 13.96
CA PRO A 147 17.88 11.04 13.35
C PRO A 147 16.37 11.28 13.66
N GLN A 148 15.94 12.49 13.99
CA GLN A 148 14.52 12.75 14.29
C GLN A 148 13.65 12.53 13.04
N GLN A 149 12.55 11.77 13.18
CA GLN A 149 11.61 11.49 12.09
C GLN A 149 11.09 12.76 11.40
N ASP A 150 10.82 13.81 12.17
CA ASP A 150 10.37 15.12 11.66
C ASP A 150 11.35 15.76 10.66
N PHE A 151 12.66 15.49 10.78
CA PHE A 151 13.64 15.97 9.82
C PHE A 151 13.37 15.40 8.43
N TYR A 152 13.21 14.07 8.32
CA TYR A 152 13.03 13.39 7.04
C TYR A 152 11.71 13.77 6.38
N PHE A 153 10.60 13.77 7.11
CA PHE A 153 9.29 14.17 6.56
C PHE A 153 9.30 15.61 6.05
N LYS A 154 9.93 16.54 6.78
CA LYS A 154 10.06 17.93 6.34
C LYS A 154 11.03 18.07 5.17
N ALA A 155 12.13 17.34 5.15
CA ALA A 155 13.09 17.35 4.05
C ALA A 155 12.44 16.87 2.74
N LEU A 156 11.75 15.73 2.76
CA LEU A 156 11.01 15.20 1.60
C LEU A 156 9.97 16.22 1.09
N LYS A 157 9.21 16.83 2.00
CA LYS A 157 8.24 17.87 1.66
C LYS A 157 8.89 19.12 1.06
N LYS A 158 9.99 19.61 1.66
CA LYS A 158 10.74 20.79 1.16
C LYS A 158 11.27 20.55 -0.24
N LEU A 159 11.80 19.35 -0.48
CA LEU A 159 12.41 18.96 -1.75
C LEU A 159 11.39 18.50 -2.81
N ASN A 160 10.13 18.28 -2.41
CA ASN A 160 9.05 17.78 -3.25
C ASN A 160 9.40 16.45 -3.94
N ILE A 161 9.82 15.47 -3.13
CA ILE A 161 10.21 14.12 -3.57
C ILE A 161 9.56 13.04 -2.69
N ASN A 162 9.38 11.85 -3.25
CA ASN A 162 8.79 10.71 -2.56
C ASN A 162 9.86 9.83 -1.89
N ALA A 163 9.52 9.22 -0.75
CA ALA A 163 10.43 8.40 0.03
C ALA A 163 10.77 7.07 -0.67
N ASP A 164 9.77 6.43 -1.27
CA ASP A 164 9.86 5.14 -1.99
C ASP A 164 10.64 5.23 -3.32
N GLU A 165 10.85 6.44 -3.83
CA GLU A 165 11.68 6.71 -5.02
C GLU A 165 13.10 7.20 -4.66
N SER A 166 13.47 7.13 -3.39
CA SER A 166 14.66 7.80 -2.84
C SER A 166 15.65 6.84 -2.18
N ILE A 167 16.94 7.07 -2.40
CA ILE A 167 18.03 6.41 -1.68
C ILE A 167 18.75 7.43 -0.78
N PHE A 168 18.91 7.13 0.51
CA PHE A 168 19.69 7.96 1.44
C PHE A 168 21.02 7.31 1.83
N ILE A 169 22.08 8.12 1.90
CA ILE A 169 23.46 7.68 2.18
C ILE A 169 24.02 8.54 3.31
N ASP A 170 24.34 7.92 4.44
CA ASP A 170 24.81 8.59 5.67
C ASP A 170 25.83 7.71 6.40
N ASP A 171 26.83 8.28 7.07
CA ASP A 171 27.84 7.50 7.79
C ASP A 171 27.34 6.96 9.15
N LEU A 172 26.30 7.58 9.72
CA LEU A 172 25.76 7.20 11.02
C LEU A 172 24.59 6.21 10.90
N GLU A 173 24.71 5.09 11.60
CA GLU A 173 23.71 4.02 11.60
C GLU A 173 22.32 4.49 12.07
N ASP A 174 22.27 5.35 13.08
CA ASP A 174 21.00 5.85 13.62
C ASP A 174 20.26 6.72 12.60
N ASN A 175 20.99 7.50 11.79
CA ASN A 175 20.41 8.29 10.69
C ASN A 175 19.88 7.39 9.58
N VAL A 176 20.61 6.31 9.26
CA VAL A 176 20.20 5.32 8.24
C VAL A 176 18.91 4.62 8.67
N LYS A 177 18.82 4.18 9.93
CA LYS A 177 17.62 3.52 10.47
C LYS A 177 16.41 4.44 10.48
N ALA A 178 16.58 5.68 10.96
CA ALA A 178 15.48 6.64 11.01
C ALA A 178 14.97 7.00 9.60
N ALA A 179 15.87 7.15 8.62
CA ALA A 179 15.48 7.37 7.22
C ALA A 179 14.71 6.16 6.64
N ALA A 180 15.13 4.94 6.96
CA ALA A 180 14.42 3.72 6.56
C ALA A 180 13.01 3.63 7.16
N GLU A 181 12.86 3.99 8.44
CA GLU A 181 11.55 4.10 9.09
C GLU A 181 10.65 5.18 8.47
N ALA A 182 11.25 6.23 7.90
CA ALA A 182 10.54 7.25 7.12
C ALA A 182 10.19 6.79 5.68
N GLY A 183 10.50 5.54 5.32
CA GLY A 183 10.20 4.94 4.02
C GLY A 183 11.28 5.16 2.95
N ILE A 184 12.48 5.63 3.32
CA ILE A 184 13.59 5.89 2.39
C ILE A 184 14.56 4.71 2.38
N THR A 185 14.85 4.13 1.21
CA THR A 185 15.90 3.11 1.11
C THR A 185 17.24 3.70 1.53
N SER A 186 17.88 3.14 2.56
CA SER A 186 19.01 3.83 3.20
C SER A 186 20.24 2.92 3.34
N PHE A 187 21.43 3.47 3.06
CA PHE A 187 22.71 2.78 3.16
C PHE A 187 23.68 3.51 4.06
N LYS A 188 24.36 2.76 4.93
CA LYS A 188 25.48 3.30 5.71
C LYS A 188 26.72 3.49 4.83
N PHE A 189 27.25 4.70 4.82
CA PHE A 189 28.50 5.02 4.14
C PHE A 189 29.71 4.60 4.99
N GLU A 190 30.44 3.59 4.51
CA GLU A 190 31.74 3.20 5.09
C GLU A 190 32.89 3.46 4.11
N ASN A 191 32.70 3.07 2.85
CA ASN A 191 33.61 3.34 1.75
C ASN A 191 32.86 3.19 0.42
N LEU A 192 33.44 3.73 -0.66
CA LEU A 192 32.81 3.72 -1.99
C LEU A 192 32.62 2.32 -2.57
N ILE A 193 33.49 1.35 -2.29
CA ILE A 193 33.37 -0.01 -2.83
C ILE A 193 32.12 -0.67 -2.26
N LYS A 194 31.96 -0.62 -0.93
CA LYS A 194 30.79 -1.16 -0.25
C LYS A 194 29.51 -0.46 -0.72
N LEU A 195 29.51 0.87 -0.75
CA LEU A 195 28.35 1.65 -1.21
C LEU A 195 27.93 1.25 -2.63
N LYS A 196 28.89 1.15 -3.56
CA LYS A 196 28.61 0.73 -4.95
C LYS A 196 27.99 -0.67 -5.00
N ASN A 197 28.55 -1.63 -4.27
CA ASN A 197 28.02 -2.99 -4.24
C ASN A 197 26.60 -3.06 -3.63
N ASP A 198 26.36 -2.32 -2.54
CA ASP A 198 25.06 -2.29 -1.88
C ASP A 198 24.00 -1.65 -2.78
N MET A 199 24.33 -0.51 -3.41
CA MET A 199 23.46 0.14 -4.39
C MET A 199 23.22 -0.73 -5.62
N GLU A 200 24.26 -1.37 -6.18
CA GLU A 200 24.11 -2.27 -7.31
C GLU A 200 23.21 -3.46 -6.99
N LYS A 201 23.36 -4.06 -5.81
CA LYS A 201 22.51 -5.17 -5.37
C LYS A 201 21.06 -4.74 -5.25
N GLU A 202 20.83 -3.56 -4.69
CA GLU A 202 19.49 -3.00 -4.52
C GLU A 202 18.84 -2.64 -5.86
N ILE A 203 19.58 -1.96 -6.75
CA ILE A 203 19.13 -1.67 -8.11
C ILE A 203 18.91 -2.98 -8.89
N LYS A 204 19.73 -4.02 -8.67
CA LYS A 204 19.54 -5.35 -9.28
C LYS A 204 18.29 -6.08 -8.79
N LYS A 205 17.87 -5.90 -7.52
CA LYS A 205 16.57 -6.43 -7.06
C LYS A 205 15.41 -5.82 -7.83
N ILE A 206 15.53 -4.54 -8.19
CA ILE A 206 14.55 -3.84 -9.04
C ILE A 206 14.69 -4.28 -10.50
N ASN A 207 15.90 -4.63 -10.96
CA ASN A 207 16.18 -5.08 -12.32
C ASN A 207 15.99 -6.60 -12.55
N ILE A 208 15.20 -7.30 -11.71
CA ILE A 208 14.64 -8.57 -12.17
C ILE A 208 13.69 -8.21 -13.32
N LEU A 209 14.07 -8.58 -14.55
CA LEU A 209 13.25 -8.31 -15.73
C LEU A 209 11.88 -8.93 -15.49
N ILE A 210 10.86 -8.06 -15.39
CA ILE A 210 9.47 -8.48 -15.22
C ILE A 210 9.09 -9.41 -16.37
N ASN A 211 9.32 -8.97 -17.61
CA ASN A 211 9.32 -9.78 -18.80
C ASN A 211 10.77 -10.11 -19.23
N PRO A 212 11.25 -11.36 -19.07
CA PRO A 212 12.59 -11.75 -19.49
C PRO A 212 12.85 -11.67 -21.01
N GLY A 213 11.79 -11.55 -21.82
CA GLY A 213 11.88 -11.34 -23.26
C GLY A 213 12.14 -9.89 -23.69
N LEU A 214 12.14 -8.94 -22.75
CA LEU A 214 12.37 -7.52 -23.00
C LEU A 214 13.67 -7.06 -22.30
N ASN A 215 14.31 -6.03 -22.84
CA ASN A 215 15.39 -5.36 -22.11
C ASN A 215 14.81 -4.54 -20.93
N ILE A 216 15.69 -3.97 -20.11
CA ILE A 216 15.27 -3.23 -18.90
C ILE A 216 14.48 -1.96 -19.24
N ASP A 217 14.89 -1.23 -20.29
CA ASP A 217 14.23 0.02 -20.69
C ASP A 217 12.83 -0.26 -21.24
N ASP A 218 12.67 -1.31 -22.05
CA ASP A 218 11.37 -1.74 -22.57
C ASP A 218 10.45 -2.24 -21.43
N ASN A 219 10.99 -2.99 -20.45
CA ASN A 219 10.22 -3.41 -19.27
C ASN A 219 9.70 -2.20 -18.48
N ASN A 220 10.58 -1.25 -18.20
CA ASN A 220 10.26 -0.02 -17.48
C ASN A 220 9.28 0.85 -18.27
N PHE A 221 9.42 0.92 -19.59
CA PHE A 221 8.51 1.66 -20.45
C PHE A 221 7.10 1.08 -20.42
N ILE A 222 6.94 -0.24 -20.47
CA ILE A 222 5.61 -0.88 -20.37
C ILE A 222 5.01 -0.66 -18.97
N ASP A 223 5.80 -0.74 -17.90
CA ASP A 223 5.30 -0.45 -16.55
C ASP A 223 4.85 1.01 -16.41
N TRP A 224 5.63 1.96 -16.94
CA TRP A 224 5.26 3.38 -16.99
C TRP A 224 4.01 3.64 -17.84
N GLN A 225 3.88 2.97 -18.98
CA GLN A 225 2.66 3.02 -19.79
C GLN A 225 1.45 2.53 -18.97
N ASN A 226 1.61 1.42 -18.25
CA ASN A 226 0.55 0.89 -17.40
C ASN A 226 0.18 1.84 -16.27
N GLU A 227 1.15 2.51 -15.64
CA GLU A 227 0.91 3.55 -14.63
C GLU A 227 0.00 4.65 -15.19
N VAL A 228 0.38 5.25 -16.34
CA VAL A 228 -0.40 6.31 -17.00
C VAL A 228 -1.82 5.84 -17.37
N LEU A 229 -1.95 4.63 -17.93
CA LEU A 229 -3.25 4.10 -18.34
C LEU A 229 -4.14 3.76 -17.14
N LEU A 230 -3.58 3.17 -16.08
CA LEU A 230 -4.32 2.81 -14.86
C LEU A 230 -4.78 4.05 -14.09
N ASP A 231 -3.98 5.12 -14.08
CA ASP A 231 -4.39 6.41 -13.52
C ASP A 231 -5.58 6.99 -14.27
N TYR A 232 -5.52 6.99 -15.60
CA TYR A 232 -6.64 7.45 -16.44
C TYR A 232 -7.90 6.58 -16.26
N VAL A 233 -7.74 5.25 -16.20
CA VAL A 233 -8.84 4.33 -15.88
C VAL A 233 -9.45 4.68 -14.52
N ASN A 234 -8.62 4.91 -13.51
CA ASN A 234 -9.09 5.24 -12.17
C ASN A 234 -9.91 6.54 -12.16
N GLU A 235 -9.47 7.59 -12.86
CA GLU A 235 -10.23 8.83 -13.03
C GLU A 235 -11.59 8.60 -13.67
N LEU A 236 -11.64 7.81 -14.76
CA LEU A 236 -12.89 7.48 -15.44
C LEU A 236 -13.85 6.71 -14.54
N LEU A 237 -13.39 5.68 -13.83
CA LEU A 237 -14.24 4.87 -12.96
C LEU A 237 -14.78 5.67 -11.77
N LEU A 238 -14.03 6.65 -11.26
CA LEU A 238 -14.53 7.54 -10.21
C LEU A 238 -15.56 8.55 -10.72
N LYS A 239 -15.39 9.03 -11.95
CA LYS A 239 -16.35 9.94 -12.60
C LYS A 239 -17.62 9.22 -13.06
N TYR A 240 -17.49 7.95 -13.44
CA TYR A 240 -18.55 7.10 -13.96
C TYR A 240 -18.63 5.81 -13.12
N PRO A 241 -19.18 5.88 -11.88
CA PRO A 241 -19.30 4.74 -10.99
C PRO A 241 -20.25 3.66 -11.55
N PRO A 242 -20.27 2.45 -10.98
CA PRO A 242 -21.24 1.42 -11.33
C PRO A 242 -22.69 1.94 -11.24
N GLY A 243 -23.50 1.74 -12.28
CA GLY A 243 -24.88 2.24 -12.35
C GLY A 243 -25.60 1.82 -13.63
N ILE A 244 -26.90 2.13 -13.71
CA ILE A 244 -27.79 1.76 -14.82
C ILE A 244 -28.50 3.03 -15.35
N PRO A 245 -28.48 3.33 -16.66
CA PRO A 245 -27.70 2.65 -17.70
C PRO A 245 -26.20 2.87 -17.50
N GLU A 246 -25.41 1.92 -17.99
CA GLU A 246 -23.94 1.98 -17.92
C GLU A 246 -23.39 3.04 -18.89
N PRO A 247 -22.57 3.99 -18.43
CA PRO A 247 -21.94 4.97 -19.33
C PRO A 247 -20.89 4.33 -20.26
N GLU A 248 -20.85 4.75 -21.53
CA GLU A 248 -19.85 4.25 -22.51
C GLU A 248 -18.40 4.50 -22.07
N GLN A 249 -18.15 5.58 -21.33
CA GLN A 249 -16.83 5.89 -20.78
C GLN A 249 -16.39 4.85 -19.74
N ARG A 250 -17.34 4.35 -18.94
CA ARG A 250 -17.09 3.29 -17.97
C ARG A 250 -16.76 1.98 -18.68
N LYS A 251 -17.56 1.63 -19.69
CA LYS A 251 -17.28 0.47 -20.56
C LYS A 251 -15.88 0.55 -21.19
N SER A 252 -15.52 1.72 -21.71
CA SER A 252 -14.18 1.96 -22.26
C SER A 252 -13.06 1.74 -21.23
N ALA A 253 -13.28 2.18 -19.98
CA ALA A 253 -12.32 1.98 -18.89
C ALA A 253 -12.15 0.50 -18.53
N LEU A 254 -13.24 -0.27 -18.47
CA LEU A 254 -13.19 -1.71 -18.20
C LEU A 254 -12.50 -2.49 -19.32
N LEU A 255 -12.74 -2.14 -20.59
CA LEU A 255 -12.03 -2.74 -21.72
C LEU A 255 -10.53 -2.38 -21.76
N LEU A 256 -10.16 -1.18 -21.28
CA LEU A 256 -8.76 -0.80 -21.13
C LEU A 256 -8.08 -1.62 -20.03
N LEU A 257 -8.77 -1.95 -18.94
CA LEU A 257 -8.26 -2.89 -17.93
C LEU A 257 -7.98 -4.27 -18.52
N ASP A 258 -8.87 -4.81 -19.36
CA ASP A 258 -8.62 -6.09 -20.04
C ASP A 258 -7.27 -6.05 -20.78
N SER A 259 -6.99 -4.97 -21.52
CA SER A 259 -5.75 -4.84 -22.28
C SER A 259 -4.47 -4.83 -21.42
N ILE A 260 -4.55 -4.36 -20.17
CA ILE A 260 -3.43 -4.28 -19.23
C ILE A 260 -3.27 -5.61 -18.47
N PHE A 261 -4.38 -6.19 -18.03
CA PHE A 261 -4.40 -7.39 -17.19
C PHE A 261 -4.19 -8.69 -17.97
N HIS A 262 -4.34 -8.65 -19.31
CA HIS A 262 -4.02 -9.75 -20.22
C HIS A 262 -2.55 -9.75 -20.70
N ASP A 263 -1.66 -9.10 -19.97
CA ASP A 263 -0.22 -9.37 -20.00
C ASP A 263 0.11 -10.47 -18.95
N VAL A 264 0.84 -11.53 -19.34
CA VAL A 264 1.25 -12.59 -18.40
C VAL A 264 2.03 -12.04 -17.21
N TYR A 265 2.76 -10.94 -17.44
CA TYR A 265 3.58 -10.29 -16.44
C TYR A 265 2.84 -9.20 -15.64
N ALA A 266 1.57 -8.91 -15.96
CA ALA A 266 0.75 -7.91 -15.25
C ALA A 266 0.85 -7.99 -13.71
N PRO A 267 0.70 -9.15 -13.03
CA PRO A 267 0.77 -9.20 -11.56
C PRO A 267 2.15 -8.85 -10.98
N HIS A 268 3.22 -8.94 -11.79
CA HIS A 268 4.59 -8.57 -11.41
C HIS A 268 4.88 -7.07 -11.60
N ARG A 269 3.99 -6.35 -12.28
CA ARG A 269 4.20 -4.94 -12.63
C ARG A 269 3.87 -4.03 -11.44
N PRO A 270 4.81 -3.20 -10.96
CA PRO A 270 4.55 -2.24 -9.88
C PRO A 270 3.31 -1.38 -10.11
N ALA A 271 3.05 -0.93 -11.34
CA ALA A 271 1.86 -0.14 -11.65
C ALA A 271 0.55 -0.90 -11.36
N VAL A 272 0.48 -2.19 -11.72
CA VAL A 272 -0.69 -3.04 -11.47
C VAL A 272 -0.86 -3.33 -9.99
N GLN A 273 0.24 -3.64 -9.27
CA GLN A 273 0.22 -3.84 -7.83
C GLN A 273 -0.24 -2.59 -7.07
N SER A 274 0.26 -1.42 -7.47
CA SER A 274 -0.13 -0.12 -6.90
C SER A 274 -1.60 0.19 -7.14
N PHE A 275 -2.09 -0.02 -8.37
CA PHE A 275 -3.50 0.15 -8.71
C PHE A 275 -4.41 -0.76 -7.87
N PHE A 276 -4.07 -2.05 -7.77
CA PHE A 276 -4.81 -3.01 -6.95
C PHE A 276 -4.87 -2.57 -5.49
N LYS A 277 -3.71 -2.32 -4.85
CA LYS A 277 -3.63 -1.91 -3.44
C LYS A 277 -4.37 -0.62 -3.17
N THR A 278 -4.19 0.39 -4.02
CA THR A 278 -4.83 1.69 -3.86
C THR A 278 -6.36 1.56 -3.88
N ARG A 279 -6.89 0.76 -4.80
CA ARG A 279 -8.35 0.56 -4.91
C ARG A 279 -8.92 -0.25 -3.75
N ILE A 280 -8.25 -1.32 -3.32
CA ILE A 280 -8.69 -2.09 -2.16
C ILE A 280 -8.61 -1.25 -0.87
N ASN A 281 -7.53 -0.49 -0.67
CA ASN A 281 -7.42 0.43 0.47
C ASN A 281 -8.56 1.45 0.49
N LYS A 282 -8.85 2.06 -0.66
CA LYS A 282 -9.96 3.01 -0.80
C LYS A 282 -11.31 2.37 -0.51
N ALA A 283 -11.55 1.16 -0.99
CA ALA A 283 -12.80 0.43 -0.72
C ALA A 283 -12.95 0.10 0.77
N ILE A 284 -11.88 -0.32 1.44
CA ILE A 284 -11.89 -0.61 2.88
C ILE A 284 -12.13 0.68 3.68
N ASP A 285 -11.45 1.78 3.35
CA ASP A 285 -11.70 3.07 3.99
C ASP A 285 -13.14 3.55 3.73
N GLU A 286 -13.71 3.29 2.54
CA GLU A 286 -15.11 3.59 2.24
C GLU A 286 -16.09 2.72 3.08
N ILE A 287 -15.81 1.42 3.24
CA ILE A 287 -16.63 0.51 4.08
C ILE A 287 -16.64 0.98 5.54
N VAL A 288 -15.48 1.42 6.05
CA VAL A 288 -15.33 1.97 7.41
C VAL A 288 -16.16 3.25 7.59
N ASN A 289 -16.15 4.14 6.60
CA ASN A 289 -16.78 5.46 6.71
C ASN A 289 -18.23 5.52 6.20
N THR A 290 -18.76 4.46 5.61
CA THR A 290 -20.14 4.43 5.11
C THR A 290 -21.12 3.98 6.19
N GLU A 291 -22.11 4.81 6.51
CA GLU A 291 -23.33 4.39 7.20
C GLU A 291 -24.47 4.24 6.20
N VAL A 292 -25.22 3.14 6.28
CA VAL A 292 -26.34 2.85 5.37
C VAL A 292 -27.65 3.12 6.11
N ALA A 293 -28.32 4.23 5.78
CA ALA A 293 -29.60 4.60 6.39
C ALA A 293 -30.80 3.82 5.80
N SER A 294 -30.73 3.51 4.51
CA SER A 294 -31.71 2.70 3.76
C SER A 294 -31.03 2.02 2.58
N GLY A 295 -31.60 0.91 2.11
CA GLY A 295 -31.00 0.14 1.02
C GLY A 295 -29.85 -0.76 1.47
N ALA A 296 -28.99 -1.09 0.51
CA ALA A 296 -27.74 -1.79 0.72
C ALA A 296 -26.61 -1.08 -0.03
N ARG A 297 -25.37 -1.33 0.37
CA ARG A 297 -24.19 -0.99 -0.40
C ARG A 297 -23.33 -2.24 -0.56
N ILE A 298 -22.92 -2.53 -1.78
CA ILE A 298 -22.20 -3.74 -2.16
C ILE A 298 -20.83 -3.32 -2.69
N TRP A 299 -19.77 -3.85 -2.12
CA TRP A 299 -18.40 -3.67 -2.61
C TRP A 299 -17.92 -4.96 -3.23
N LYS A 300 -17.28 -4.84 -4.40
CA LYS A 300 -16.52 -5.93 -5.01
C LYS A 300 -15.04 -5.69 -4.71
N LEU A 301 -14.38 -6.63 -4.06
CA LEU A 301 -12.96 -6.58 -3.77
C LEU A 301 -12.20 -7.34 -4.87
N TYR A 302 -11.18 -8.12 -4.51
CA TYR A 302 -10.45 -8.96 -5.46
C TYR A 302 -11.24 -10.22 -5.82
N ASN A 303 -11.10 -10.68 -7.06
CA ASN A 303 -11.68 -11.95 -7.51
C ASN A 303 -13.21 -12.05 -7.32
N HIS A 304 -13.68 -12.99 -6.48
CA HIS A 304 -15.08 -13.20 -6.10
C HIS A 304 -15.40 -12.68 -4.69
N ALA A 305 -14.55 -11.83 -4.12
CA ALA A 305 -14.77 -11.30 -2.79
C ALA A 305 -15.79 -10.15 -2.81
N PHE A 306 -16.83 -10.25 -1.98
CA PHE A 306 -17.86 -9.22 -1.85
C PHE A 306 -18.10 -8.84 -0.40
N VAL A 307 -18.39 -7.56 -0.16
CA VAL A 307 -18.86 -7.05 1.13
C VAL A 307 -20.20 -6.36 0.91
N VAL A 308 -21.19 -6.67 1.72
CA VAL A 308 -22.52 -6.09 1.66
C VAL A 308 -22.82 -5.42 2.98
N LYS A 309 -23.21 -4.15 2.96
CA LYS A 309 -23.64 -3.39 4.14
C LYS A 309 -25.07 -2.93 3.97
N THR A 310 -25.90 -3.24 4.95
CA THR A 310 -27.27 -2.74 5.10
C THR A 310 -27.34 -1.88 6.36
N LYS A 311 -28.54 -1.41 6.74
CA LYS A 311 -28.71 -0.71 8.02
C LYS A 311 -28.46 -1.64 9.20
N THR A 312 -28.75 -2.93 9.04
CA THR A 312 -28.80 -3.89 10.15
C THR A 312 -27.61 -4.85 10.21
N ALA A 313 -26.91 -5.09 9.10
CA ALA A 313 -25.79 -6.02 9.05
C ALA A 313 -24.74 -5.68 7.97
N THR A 314 -23.49 -6.06 8.22
CA THR A 314 -22.38 -6.09 7.26
C THR A 314 -21.90 -7.52 7.03
N ILE A 315 -22.09 -8.05 5.82
CA ILE A 315 -21.82 -9.44 5.46
C ILE A 315 -20.63 -9.49 4.51
N ALA A 316 -19.66 -10.36 4.79
CA ALA A 316 -18.52 -10.63 3.93
C ALA A 316 -18.65 -11.99 3.23
N PHE A 317 -18.24 -12.07 1.97
CA PHE A 317 -18.19 -13.29 1.16
C PHE A 317 -16.77 -13.45 0.59
N ASP A 318 -16.19 -14.63 0.76
CA ASP A 318 -14.94 -15.08 0.11
C ASP A 318 -13.77 -14.08 0.18
N ILE A 319 -13.62 -13.40 1.33
CA ILE A 319 -12.58 -12.38 1.51
C ILE A 319 -11.21 -13.03 1.62
N THR A 320 -10.29 -12.63 0.73
CA THR A 320 -8.88 -13.06 0.76
C THR A 320 -7.92 -11.87 0.76
N ARG A 321 -6.65 -12.10 1.11
CA ARG A 321 -5.57 -11.13 0.91
C ARG A 321 -5.01 -11.11 -0.52
N ALA A 322 -5.65 -11.80 -1.46
CA ALA A 322 -5.12 -12.06 -2.82
C ALA A 322 -3.75 -12.76 -2.81
N LYS A 323 -3.55 -13.71 -1.88
CA LYS A 323 -2.32 -14.51 -1.80
C LYS A 323 -2.23 -15.58 -2.89
N SER A 324 -3.36 -15.99 -3.45
CA SER A 324 -3.46 -16.92 -4.58
C SER A 324 -2.70 -16.45 -5.82
N VAL A 325 -2.40 -15.16 -5.94
CA VAL A 325 -1.59 -14.60 -7.04
C VAL A 325 -0.12 -15.03 -6.95
N GLU A 326 0.36 -15.42 -5.77
CA GLU A 326 1.72 -15.92 -5.52
C GLU A 326 2.86 -14.97 -5.94
N ILE A 327 2.59 -13.67 -6.07
CA ILE A 327 3.58 -12.64 -6.38
C ILE A 327 3.88 -11.76 -5.18
N ASP A 328 5.17 -11.65 -4.86
CA ASP A 328 5.67 -10.74 -3.83
C ASP A 328 5.22 -9.30 -4.09
N GLY A 329 4.66 -8.68 -3.05
CA GLY A 329 4.16 -7.32 -3.14
C GLY A 329 2.76 -7.18 -3.76
N PHE A 330 2.11 -8.25 -4.26
CA PHE A 330 0.73 -8.12 -4.74
C PHE A 330 -0.29 -8.10 -3.59
N SER A 331 -0.15 -8.99 -2.61
CA SER A 331 -1.14 -9.21 -1.54
C SER A 331 -1.40 -7.98 -0.65
N ILE A 332 -2.57 -7.94 -0.03
CA ILE A 332 -2.95 -6.91 0.95
C ILE A 332 -2.44 -7.26 2.35
N GLU A 333 -1.86 -6.28 3.04
CA GLU A 333 -1.30 -6.47 4.37
C GLU A 333 -2.38 -6.71 5.44
N ASN A 334 -2.01 -7.49 6.47
CA ASN A 334 -2.87 -7.81 7.60
C ASN A 334 -3.51 -6.57 8.25
N LYS A 335 -2.71 -5.52 8.50
CA LYS A 335 -3.16 -4.28 9.14
C LYS A 335 -4.30 -3.60 8.38
N ILE A 336 -4.28 -3.69 7.04
CA ILE A 336 -5.33 -3.15 6.19
C ILE A 336 -6.59 -4.03 6.31
N MET A 337 -6.45 -5.34 6.19
CA MET A 337 -7.59 -6.28 6.28
C MET A 337 -8.23 -6.28 7.67
N GLU A 338 -7.48 -6.07 8.74
CA GLU A 338 -8.03 -5.90 10.10
C GLU A 338 -9.05 -4.75 10.17
N LYS A 339 -8.85 -3.66 9.41
CA LYS A 339 -9.84 -2.58 9.33
C LYS A 339 -11.15 -3.08 8.74
N LEU A 340 -11.08 -3.87 7.66
CA LEU A 340 -12.24 -4.45 7.01
C LEU A 340 -12.96 -5.43 7.93
N ILE A 341 -12.23 -6.39 8.49
CA ILE A 341 -12.79 -7.44 9.36
C ILE A 341 -13.54 -6.81 10.52
N LYS A 342 -13.03 -5.73 11.12
CA LYS A 342 -13.70 -4.99 12.21
C LYS A 342 -15.10 -4.50 11.83
N GLN A 343 -15.32 -4.13 10.57
CA GLN A 343 -16.62 -3.64 10.07
C GLN A 343 -17.60 -4.76 9.72
N CYS A 344 -17.13 -5.97 9.44
CA CYS A 344 -17.97 -7.10 9.08
C CYS A 344 -18.54 -7.79 10.33
N ASP A 345 -19.78 -8.27 10.23
CA ASP A 345 -20.48 -9.02 11.28
C ASP A 345 -20.32 -10.53 11.14
N THR A 346 -20.07 -11.01 9.92
CA THR A 346 -19.95 -12.44 9.59
C THR A 346 -19.17 -12.61 8.27
N LEU A 347 -18.57 -13.78 8.09
CA LEU A 347 -17.92 -14.20 6.86
C LEU A 347 -18.56 -15.49 6.33
N PHE A 348 -18.91 -15.52 5.05
CA PHE A 348 -19.35 -16.71 4.33
C PHE A 348 -18.25 -17.14 3.36
N ILE A 349 -17.84 -18.40 3.44
CA ILE A 349 -16.89 -19.02 2.52
C ILE A 349 -17.62 -20.05 1.66
N SER A 350 -17.64 -19.84 0.35
CA SER A 350 -18.32 -20.73 -0.60
C SER A 350 -17.68 -22.12 -0.61
N HIS A 351 -16.36 -22.21 -0.74
CA HIS A 351 -15.60 -23.45 -0.72
C HIS A 351 -14.13 -23.22 -0.32
N TRP A 352 -13.41 -24.32 -0.09
CA TRP A 352 -11.98 -24.27 0.23
C TRP A 352 -11.14 -24.28 -1.05
N HIS A 353 -10.74 -23.09 -1.47
CA HIS A 353 -9.78 -22.82 -2.55
C HIS A 353 -9.08 -21.48 -2.25
N ASP A 354 -7.80 -21.33 -2.64
CA ASP A 354 -6.92 -20.27 -2.12
C ASP A 354 -7.31 -18.84 -2.55
N ASP A 355 -8.11 -18.70 -3.60
CA ASP A 355 -8.66 -17.45 -4.12
C ASP A 355 -10.05 -17.09 -3.55
N HIS A 356 -10.67 -18.02 -2.79
CA HIS A 356 -11.94 -17.82 -2.06
C HIS A 356 -11.77 -17.83 -0.54
N ALA A 357 -10.72 -18.47 -0.02
CA ALA A 357 -10.55 -18.72 1.41
C ALA A 357 -9.15 -18.35 1.90
N ASP A 358 -9.07 -17.61 3.00
CA ASP A 358 -7.81 -17.23 3.65
C ASP A 358 -7.85 -17.58 5.14
N GLU A 359 -7.01 -18.54 5.55
CA GLU A 359 -6.98 -19.06 6.93
C GLU A 359 -6.74 -17.97 7.98
N TRP A 360 -5.92 -16.96 7.68
CA TRP A 360 -5.66 -15.85 8.62
C TRP A 360 -6.87 -14.92 8.74
N ILE A 361 -7.58 -14.67 7.64
CA ILE A 361 -8.83 -13.88 7.67
C ILE A 361 -9.85 -14.60 8.55
N ILE A 362 -10.01 -15.91 8.34
CA ILE A 362 -10.96 -16.74 9.09
C ILE A 362 -10.64 -16.73 10.58
N GLN A 363 -9.38 -16.99 10.94
CA GLN A 363 -8.94 -16.89 12.33
C GLN A 363 -9.24 -15.50 12.91
N SER A 364 -8.99 -14.43 12.14
CA SER A 364 -9.23 -13.06 12.60
C SER A 364 -10.71 -12.73 12.83
N PHE A 365 -11.63 -13.36 12.11
CA PHE A 365 -13.08 -13.28 12.39
C PHE A 365 -13.43 -14.04 13.67
N ILE A 366 -12.93 -15.27 13.82
CA ILE A 366 -13.15 -16.13 14.98
C ILE A 366 -12.64 -15.46 16.26
N ASP A 367 -11.43 -14.91 16.24
CA ASP A 367 -10.80 -14.19 17.36
C ASP A 367 -11.63 -12.96 17.81
N GLN A 368 -12.47 -12.43 16.93
CA GLN A 368 -13.39 -11.32 17.20
C GLN A 368 -14.80 -11.77 17.59
N ASN A 369 -15.01 -13.07 17.84
CA ASN A 369 -16.31 -13.71 18.10
C ASN A 369 -17.33 -13.45 16.98
N LYS A 370 -16.87 -13.43 15.73
CA LYS A 370 -17.74 -13.26 14.55
C LYS A 370 -17.90 -14.60 13.85
N PRO A 371 -19.13 -15.01 13.51
CA PRO A 371 -19.36 -16.28 12.85
C PRO A 371 -18.66 -16.31 11.48
N VAL A 372 -18.02 -17.45 11.21
CA VAL A 372 -17.55 -17.84 9.88
C VAL A 372 -18.38 -19.03 9.45
N VAL A 373 -19.01 -18.97 8.27
CA VAL A 373 -19.83 -20.05 7.72
C VAL A 373 -19.11 -20.69 6.55
N ALA A 374 -18.92 -22.01 6.60
CA ALA A 374 -18.33 -22.78 5.50
C ALA A 374 -18.91 -24.21 5.43
N ASN A 375 -18.60 -24.94 4.36
CA ASN A 375 -19.00 -26.34 4.23
C ASN A 375 -18.38 -27.19 5.38
N SER A 376 -19.00 -28.33 5.70
CA SER A 376 -18.55 -29.21 6.80
C SER A 376 -17.26 -29.97 6.49
N GLY A 377 -16.81 -29.97 5.24
CA GLY A 377 -15.54 -30.59 4.84
C GLY A 377 -14.33 -29.67 5.03
N ALA A 378 -14.54 -28.36 5.02
CA ALA A 378 -13.45 -27.39 4.97
C ALA A 378 -12.73 -27.32 6.32
N TRP A 379 -11.40 -27.27 6.25
CA TRP A 379 -10.50 -27.28 7.40
C TRP A 379 -10.63 -28.46 8.37
N ASN A 380 -11.32 -29.56 8.02
CA ASN A 380 -11.59 -30.67 8.95
C ASN A 380 -10.36 -31.25 9.70
N SER A 381 -9.16 -31.05 9.16
CA SER A 381 -7.87 -31.46 9.73
C SER A 381 -7.17 -30.37 10.57
N LYS A 382 -7.75 -29.18 10.67
CA LYS A 382 -7.16 -27.98 11.29
C LYS A 382 -7.90 -27.63 12.60
N PRO A 383 -7.20 -27.03 13.58
CA PRO A 383 -7.79 -26.64 14.87
C PRO A 383 -8.97 -25.67 14.77
N ILE A 384 -9.04 -24.87 13.70
CA ILE A 384 -10.09 -23.85 13.50
C ILE A 384 -11.44 -24.43 13.10
N HIS A 385 -11.48 -25.67 12.60
CA HIS A 385 -12.70 -26.31 12.13
C HIS A 385 -13.87 -26.31 13.12
N PRO A 386 -13.72 -26.73 14.40
CA PRO A 386 -14.80 -26.70 15.38
C PRO A 386 -15.33 -25.30 15.69
N GLU A 387 -14.60 -24.24 15.35
CA GLU A 387 -15.01 -22.84 15.55
C GLU A 387 -15.77 -22.27 14.34
N ILE A 388 -15.75 -22.98 13.21
CA ILE A 388 -16.50 -22.62 12.01
C ILE A 388 -17.94 -23.13 12.13
N THR A 389 -18.89 -22.27 11.73
CA THR A 389 -20.30 -22.61 11.68
C THR A 389 -20.63 -23.41 10.41
N HIS A 390 -21.11 -24.64 10.58
CA HIS A 390 -21.50 -25.52 9.48
C HIS A 390 -23.02 -25.64 9.36
N LEU A 391 -23.61 -24.70 8.62
CA LEU A 391 -25.05 -24.75 8.30
C LEU A 391 -25.37 -25.93 7.37
N LYS A 392 -26.58 -26.49 7.51
CA LYS A 392 -27.02 -27.64 6.71
C LYS A 392 -27.18 -27.24 5.24
N ARG A 393 -26.62 -28.04 4.33
CA ARG A 393 -26.70 -27.87 2.87
C ARG A 393 -27.99 -28.48 2.31
N ILE A 394 -29.13 -27.88 2.61
CA ILE A 394 -30.45 -28.40 2.21
C ILE A 394 -31.21 -27.31 1.45
N SER A 395 -31.53 -27.59 0.19
CA SER A 395 -32.25 -26.66 -0.69
C SER A 395 -33.52 -26.13 -0.02
N HIS A 396 -33.75 -24.82 -0.18
CA HIS A 396 -34.91 -24.07 0.33
C HIS A 396 -35.11 -24.07 1.86
N THR A 397 -34.24 -24.73 2.64
CA THR A 397 -34.36 -24.77 4.10
C THR A 397 -33.73 -23.53 4.72
N ILE A 398 -34.58 -22.68 5.30
CA ILE A 398 -34.14 -21.49 6.02
C ILE A 398 -33.57 -21.90 7.38
N GLN A 399 -32.36 -21.44 7.64
CA GLN A 399 -31.66 -21.53 8.91
C GLN A 399 -31.40 -20.12 9.45
N THR A 400 -31.10 -20.01 10.73
CA THR A 400 -30.77 -18.75 11.36
C THR A 400 -29.30 -18.69 11.73
N LEU A 401 -28.70 -17.51 11.61
CA LEU A 401 -27.32 -17.24 12.01
C LEU A 401 -27.31 -16.01 12.93
N PRO A 402 -27.05 -16.18 14.24
CA PRO A 402 -26.90 -15.05 15.14
C PRO A 402 -25.61 -14.30 14.82
N VAL A 403 -25.69 -12.98 14.70
CA VAL A 403 -24.54 -12.09 14.48
C VAL A 403 -24.53 -10.97 15.53
N GLN A 404 -23.45 -10.19 15.60
CA GLN A 404 -23.30 -9.11 16.58
C GLN A 404 -23.52 -9.58 18.03
N ASN A 405 -22.98 -10.75 18.37
CA ASN A 405 -23.19 -11.43 19.66
C ASN A 405 -24.68 -11.70 19.98
N GLY A 406 -25.46 -12.07 18.97
CA GLY A 406 -26.87 -12.43 19.10
C GLY A 406 -27.85 -11.26 19.12
N LYS A 407 -27.39 -10.02 18.87
CA LYS A 407 -28.27 -8.84 18.79
C LYS A 407 -29.09 -8.78 17.50
N GLN A 408 -28.60 -9.42 16.45
CA GLN A 408 -29.24 -9.53 15.15
C GLN A 408 -29.17 -10.98 14.67
N GLU A 409 -30.07 -11.34 13.77
CA GLU A 409 -30.13 -12.68 13.19
C GLU A 409 -30.29 -12.59 11.67
N LEU A 410 -29.40 -13.27 10.94
CA LEU A 410 -29.52 -13.44 9.50
C LEU A 410 -30.33 -14.70 9.20
N LYS A 411 -31.16 -14.65 8.16
CA LYS A 411 -31.76 -15.86 7.58
C LYS A 411 -30.87 -16.36 6.46
N VAL A 412 -30.49 -17.63 6.52
CA VAL A 412 -29.56 -18.24 5.57
C VAL A 412 -30.16 -19.48 4.96
N VAL A 413 -30.07 -19.62 3.64
CA VAL A 413 -30.26 -20.88 2.93
C VAL A 413 -28.92 -21.27 2.30
N VAL A 414 -28.52 -22.52 2.47
CA VAL A 414 -27.28 -23.07 1.89
C VAL A 414 -27.66 -24.13 0.87
N TYR A 415 -27.50 -23.82 -0.41
CA TYR A 415 -27.73 -24.79 -1.48
C TYR A 415 -26.48 -25.63 -1.73
N PRO A 416 -26.65 -26.94 -2.02
CA PRO A 416 -25.55 -27.88 -2.22
C PRO A 416 -24.97 -27.76 -3.64
N GLY A 417 -24.27 -26.67 -3.95
CA GLY A 417 -23.58 -26.49 -5.22
C GLY A 417 -22.25 -27.23 -5.32
N HIS A 418 -21.69 -27.23 -6.53
CA HIS A 418 -20.44 -27.94 -6.84
C HIS A 418 -19.58 -27.21 -7.87
N GLN A 419 -18.27 -27.33 -7.69
CA GLN A 419 -17.23 -27.02 -8.66
C GLN A 419 -16.57 -28.34 -9.08
N GLY A 420 -17.11 -28.98 -10.12
CA GLY A 420 -16.77 -30.36 -10.44
C GLY A 420 -17.18 -31.31 -9.32
N GLU A 421 -16.21 -31.94 -8.67
CA GLU A 421 -16.44 -32.82 -7.50
C GLU A 421 -16.29 -32.07 -6.16
N LEU A 422 -15.77 -30.84 -6.16
CA LEU A 422 -15.61 -30.06 -4.95
C LEU A 422 -16.95 -29.51 -4.47
N GLU A 423 -17.23 -29.63 -3.17
CA GLU A 423 -18.41 -29.05 -2.56
C GLU A 423 -18.31 -27.53 -2.50
N ASN A 424 -19.26 -26.85 -3.16
CA ASN A 424 -19.39 -25.40 -3.17
C ASN A 424 -20.73 -24.98 -2.56
N ASN A 425 -20.70 -24.18 -1.51
CA ASN A 425 -21.92 -23.62 -0.94
C ASN A 425 -22.38 -22.43 -1.78
N VAL A 426 -23.65 -22.47 -2.19
CA VAL A 426 -24.34 -21.30 -2.72
C VAL A 426 -25.21 -20.73 -1.61
N TYR A 427 -24.84 -19.53 -1.14
CA TYR A 427 -25.50 -18.88 -0.01
C TYR A 427 -26.59 -17.95 -0.50
N ILE A 428 -27.75 -18.01 0.15
CA ILE A 428 -28.74 -16.93 0.12
C ILE A 428 -28.86 -16.39 1.54
N VAL A 429 -28.46 -15.13 1.73
CA VAL A 429 -28.44 -14.46 3.03
C VAL A 429 -29.43 -13.31 3.01
N THR A 430 -30.39 -13.32 3.94
CA THR A 430 -31.37 -12.26 4.12
C THR A 430 -31.14 -11.53 5.44
N THR A 431 -30.98 -10.21 5.37
CA THR A 431 -30.76 -9.32 6.52
C THR A 431 -32.06 -9.03 7.28
N PRO A 432 -32.00 -8.59 8.56
CA PRO A 432 -33.17 -8.22 9.35
C PRO A 432 -34.06 -7.14 8.71
N ASP A 433 -33.47 -6.19 7.99
CA ASP A 433 -34.18 -5.16 7.21
C ASP A 433 -34.69 -5.66 5.84
N GLY A 434 -34.58 -6.95 5.57
CA GLY A 434 -35.30 -7.65 4.50
C GLY A 434 -34.60 -7.62 3.13
N PHE A 435 -33.32 -7.30 3.06
CA PHE A 435 -32.53 -7.40 1.83
C PHE A 435 -31.92 -8.79 1.67
N SER A 436 -31.94 -9.35 0.47
CA SER A 436 -31.42 -10.69 0.19
C SER A 436 -30.31 -10.71 -0.87
N PHE A 437 -29.23 -11.41 -0.55
CA PHE A 437 -28.03 -11.48 -1.35
C PHE A 437 -27.68 -12.94 -1.61
N SER A 438 -27.34 -13.27 -2.86
CA SER A 438 -26.87 -14.60 -3.22
C SER A 438 -25.48 -14.54 -3.82
N GLN A 439 -24.53 -15.27 -3.25
CA GLN A 439 -23.21 -15.47 -3.83
C GLN A 439 -23.07 -16.96 -4.20
N THR A 440 -22.55 -17.25 -5.40
CA THR A 440 -22.54 -18.62 -5.92
C THR A 440 -21.21 -19.35 -5.74
N GLY A 441 -20.13 -18.65 -5.39
CA GLY A 441 -18.78 -19.16 -5.54
C GLY A 441 -18.57 -19.70 -6.95
N ASP A 442 -17.89 -20.85 -7.03
CA ASP A 442 -17.54 -21.53 -8.27
C ASP A 442 -18.56 -22.59 -8.69
N GLN A 443 -19.84 -22.40 -8.32
CA GLN A 443 -20.90 -23.26 -8.81
C GLN A 443 -20.88 -23.32 -10.35
N GLY A 444 -20.73 -24.54 -10.89
CA GLY A 444 -20.66 -24.77 -12.33
C GLY A 444 -21.18 -26.13 -12.81
N THR A 445 -21.62 -27.02 -11.93
CA THR A 445 -22.01 -28.39 -12.31
C THR A 445 -23.47 -28.49 -12.77
N GLN A 446 -23.73 -29.33 -13.80
CA GLN A 446 -25.08 -29.53 -14.36
C GLN A 446 -26.13 -30.04 -13.35
N LYS A 447 -25.72 -30.89 -12.41
CA LYS A 447 -26.61 -31.47 -11.39
C LYS A 447 -27.21 -30.42 -10.45
N ASP A 448 -26.57 -29.27 -10.32
CA ASP A 448 -27.04 -28.20 -9.44
C ASP A 448 -28.26 -27.48 -10.03
N PHE A 449 -28.46 -27.55 -11.35
CA PHE A 449 -29.53 -26.78 -11.98
C PHE A 449 -30.94 -27.25 -11.63
N GLU A 450 -31.11 -28.48 -11.15
CA GLU A 450 -32.41 -28.99 -10.70
C GLU A 450 -32.97 -28.13 -9.55
N TRP A 451 -32.12 -27.73 -8.59
CA TRP A 451 -32.55 -26.85 -7.51
C TRP A 451 -32.44 -25.37 -7.88
N ILE A 452 -31.53 -24.97 -8.77
CA ILE A 452 -31.42 -23.58 -9.25
C ILE A 452 -32.69 -23.13 -9.95
N ASP A 453 -33.26 -23.98 -10.81
CA ASP A 453 -34.47 -23.68 -11.58
C ASP A 453 -35.70 -23.41 -10.69
N GLU A 454 -35.66 -23.85 -9.43
CA GLU A 454 -36.75 -23.74 -8.47
C GLU A 454 -36.57 -22.58 -7.47
N ILE A 455 -35.40 -21.92 -7.41
CA ILE A 455 -35.08 -20.92 -6.37
C ILE A 455 -36.12 -19.81 -6.31
N SER A 456 -36.45 -19.19 -7.45
CA SER A 456 -37.39 -18.05 -7.53
C SER A 456 -38.81 -18.39 -7.05
N LYS A 457 -39.19 -19.67 -6.98
CA LYS A 457 -40.47 -20.11 -6.41
C LYS A 457 -40.47 -20.11 -4.88
N HIS A 458 -39.28 -20.14 -4.27
CA HIS A 458 -39.11 -20.29 -2.83
C HIS A 458 -38.43 -19.09 -2.16
N GLN A 459 -37.61 -18.35 -2.89
CA GLN A 459 -36.76 -17.28 -2.39
C GLN A 459 -36.90 -16.03 -3.27
N LYS A 460 -36.81 -14.85 -2.65
CA LYS A 460 -36.68 -13.58 -3.35
C LYS A 460 -35.23 -13.13 -3.25
N ILE A 461 -34.64 -12.67 -4.35
CA ILE A 461 -33.23 -12.29 -4.42
C ILE A 461 -33.12 -10.85 -4.88
N ASP A 462 -32.57 -9.97 -4.04
CA ASP A 462 -32.33 -8.60 -4.44
C ASP A 462 -31.07 -8.52 -5.31
N ILE A 463 -29.94 -9.05 -4.83
CA ILE A 463 -28.67 -9.05 -5.58
C ILE A 463 -28.16 -10.48 -5.75
N LEU A 464 -27.88 -10.86 -6.99
CA LEU A 464 -27.16 -12.09 -7.33
C LEU A 464 -25.71 -11.77 -7.71
N MET A 465 -24.77 -12.50 -7.13
CA MET A 465 -23.34 -12.40 -7.37
C MET A 465 -22.81 -13.75 -7.90
N PRO A 466 -22.97 -14.02 -9.21
CA PRO A 466 -22.53 -15.27 -9.82
C PRO A 466 -21.10 -15.17 -10.35
N ASN A 467 -20.40 -16.29 -10.50
CA ASN A 467 -19.10 -16.29 -11.18
C ASN A 467 -19.28 -15.96 -12.66
N CYS A 468 -18.34 -15.21 -13.26
CA CYS A 468 -18.43 -14.90 -14.68
C CYS A 468 -18.08 -16.10 -15.58
N PHE A 469 -17.48 -17.17 -15.04
CA PHE A 469 -17.14 -18.39 -15.76
C PHE A 469 -18.35 -19.22 -16.19
N THR A 470 -19.51 -19.06 -15.55
CA THR A 470 -20.69 -19.88 -15.84
C THR A 470 -21.16 -19.76 -17.29
N GLU A 471 -21.15 -20.88 -18.01
CA GLU A 471 -21.63 -20.96 -19.40
C GLU A 471 -23.16 -20.88 -19.50
N GLN A 472 -23.87 -21.00 -18.37
CA GLN A 472 -25.33 -21.02 -18.29
C GLN A 472 -25.90 -19.85 -17.48
N ILE A 473 -25.26 -18.67 -17.56
CA ILE A 473 -25.73 -17.46 -16.85
C ILE A 473 -27.22 -17.16 -17.10
N ALA A 474 -27.76 -17.48 -18.29
CA ALA A 474 -29.19 -17.37 -18.62
C ALA A 474 -30.08 -18.14 -17.65
N ARG A 475 -29.73 -19.40 -17.42
CA ARG A 475 -30.49 -20.33 -16.61
C ARG A 475 -30.34 -20.00 -15.14
N VAL A 476 -29.14 -19.60 -14.72
CA VAL A 476 -28.88 -19.08 -13.38
C VAL A 476 -29.77 -17.85 -13.12
N VAL A 477 -29.72 -16.82 -13.99
CA VAL A 477 -30.52 -15.60 -13.82
C VAL A 477 -32.02 -15.91 -13.82
N LYS A 478 -32.49 -16.79 -14.71
CA LYS A 478 -33.89 -17.23 -14.73
C LYS A 478 -34.29 -17.96 -13.44
N GLY A 479 -33.46 -18.86 -12.94
CA GLY A 479 -33.73 -19.67 -11.74
C GLY A 479 -33.80 -18.83 -10.47
N PHE A 480 -32.84 -17.90 -10.31
CA PHE A 480 -32.78 -16.99 -9.16
C PHE A 480 -33.76 -15.82 -9.26
N ASN A 481 -34.07 -15.35 -10.48
CA ASN A 481 -34.88 -14.16 -10.78
C ASN A 481 -34.54 -12.94 -9.89
N PRO A 482 -33.28 -12.47 -9.88
CA PRO A 482 -32.85 -11.39 -8.99
C PRO A 482 -33.24 -10.00 -9.51
N ASN A 483 -33.19 -8.99 -8.64
CA ASN A 483 -33.38 -7.59 -9.09
C ASN A 483 -32.14 -7.02 -9.80
N VAL A 484 -30.92 -7.44 -9.41
CA VAL A 484 -29.66 -7.02 -10.04
C VAL A 484 -28.66 -8.17 -10.03
N VAL A 485 -27.83 -8.25 -11.07
CA VAL A 485 -26.69 -9.18 -11.15
C VAL A 485 -25.37 -8.40 -11.11
N ILE A 486 -24.41 -8.88 -10.29
CA ILE A 486 -23.04 -8.36 -10.22
C ILE A 486 -22.08 -9.55 -10.32
N THR A 487 -21.39 -9.73 -11.44
CA THR A 487 -20.48 -10.87 -11.62
C THR A 487 -19.14 -10.70 -10.89
N GLY A 488 -18.52 -11.82 -10.52
CA GLY A 488 -17.17 -11.92 -9.96
C GLY A 488 -16.21 -12.73 -10.86
N HIS A 489 -14.93 -12.80 -10.47
CA HIS A 489 -13.78 -13.40 -11.21
C HIS A 489 -13.23 -12.63 -12.43
N GLU A 490 -13.79 -11.49 -12.81
CA GLU A 490 -13.21 -10.75 -13.93
C GLU A 490 -11.76 -10.35 -13.63
N ASN A 491 -10.90 -10.66 -14.60
CA ASN A 491 -9.46 -10.44 -14.56
C ASN A 491 -8.76 -11.04 -13.33
N GLU A 492 -9.13 -12.23 -12.88
CA GLU A 492 -8.45 -12.91 -11.78
C GLU A 492 -6.98 -13.25 -12.11
N LEU A 493 -6.04 -12.43 -11.64
CA LEU A 493 -4.62 -12.52 -12.00
C LEU A 493 -3.89 -13.79 -11.53
N SER A 494 -4.46 -14.59 -10.62
CA SER A 494 -3.96 -15.93 -10.27
C SER A 494 -4.02 -16.91 -11.44
N HIS A 495 -4.90 -16.68 -12.42
CA HIS A 495 -5.07 -17.55 -13.57
C HIS A 495 -4.15 -17.22 -14.74
N THR A 496 -3.99 -18.18 -15.65
CA THR A 496 -3.39 -17.98 -16.97
C THR A 496 -4.29 -17.07 -17.83
N ILE A 497 -3.73 -16.38 -18.83
CA ILE A 497 -4.47 -15.40 -19.64
C ILE A 497 -5.78 -15.97 -20.21
N ASP A 498 -5.77 -17.21 -20.68
CA ASP A 498 -6.94 -17.88 -21.26
C ASP A 498 -8.06 -18.17 -20.25
N HIS A 499 -7.77 -18.07 -18.95
CA HIS A 499 -8.71 -18.22 -17.84
C HIS A 499 -8.86 -16.93 -17.00
N ARG A 500 -8.20 -15.83 -17.38
CA ARG A 500 -8.47 -14.48 -16.82
C ARG A 500 -9.68 -13.90 -17.52
N GLU A 501 -10.90 -14.23 -17.08
CA GLU A 501 -12.10 -13.81 -17.81
C GLU A 501 -12.15 -12.27 -17.97
N PRO A 502 -12.13 -11.77 -19.20
CA PRO A 502 -12.15 -10.34 -19.47
C PRO A 502 -13.57 -9.77 -19.40
N TYR A 503 -13.68 -8.47 -19.14
CA TYR A 503 -14.95 -7.76 -19.18
C TYR A 503 -15.61 -7.85 -20.56
N TRP A 504 -14.84 -7.84 -21.66
CA TRP A 504 -15.42 -7.98 -23.01
C TRP A 504 -16.21 -9.27 -23.20
N ARG A 505 -15.81 -10.40 -22.58
CA ARG A 505 -16.59 -11.65 -22.64
C ARG A 505 -17.89 -11.53 -21.88
N THR A 506 -17.86 -10.92 -20.70
CA THR A 506 -19.08 -10.66 -19.92
C THR A 506 -20.03 -9.72 -20.67
N TYR A 507 -19.51 -8.71 -21.38
CA TYR A 507 -20.32 -7.85 -22.23
C TYR A 507 -20.99 -8.60 -23.39
N LEU A 508 -20.31 -9.55 -24.03
CA LEU A 508 -20.93 -10.40 -25.07
C LEU A 508 -22.04 -11.28 -24.51
N ARG A 509 -21.98 -11.62 -23.22
CA ARG A 509 -23.01 -12.39 -22.52
C ARG A 509 -24.13 -11.51 -21.95
N LYS A 510 -24.05 -10.17 -22.02
CA LYS A 510 -25.02 -9.24 -21.42
C LYS A 510 -26.44 -9.39 -22.00
N GLU A 511 -26.57 -9.71 -23.29
CA GLU A 511 -27.87 -9.99 -23.94
C GLU A 511 -28.66 -11.08 -23.22
N VAL A 512 -27.95 -11.99 -22.53
CA VAL A 512 -28.54 -13.08 -21.78
C VAL A 512 -29.32 -12.58 -20.56
N THR A 513 -28.82 -11.57 -19.85
CA THR A 513 -29.51 -11.00 -18.69
C THR A 513 -30.62 -10.05 -19.13
N GLU A 514 -30.38 -9.30 -20.21
CA GLU A 514 -31.36 -8.39 -20.82
C GLU A 514 -32.62 -9.14 -21.29
N LYS A 515 -32.48 -10.39 -21.76
CA LYS A 515 -33.61 -11.26 -22.12
C LYS A 515 -34.62 -11.47 -20.97
N TYR A 516 -34.19 -11.34 -19.72
CA TYR A 516 -35.02 -11.54 -18.53
C TYR A 516 -35.37 -10.22 -17.83
N ASP A 517 -35.11 -9.07 -18.46
CA ASP A 517 -35.29 -7.74 -17.87
C ASP A 517 -34.51 -7.55 -16.54
N VAL A 518 -33.42 -8.30 -16.37
CA VAL A 518 -32.55 -8.22 -15.18
C VAL A 518 -31.28 -7.45 -15.54
N PRO A 519 -31.00 -6.32 -14.87
CA PRO A 519 -29.80 -5.55 -15.13
C PRO A 519 -28.54 -6.25 -14.62
N LEU A 520 -27.52 -6.27 -15.48
CA LEU A 520 -26.15 -6.68 -15.15
C LEU A 520 -25.28 -5.45 -14.93
N VAL A 521 -24.66 -5.36 -13.75
CA VAL A 521 -23.73 -4.28 -13.39
C VAL A 521 -22.32 -4.85 -13.27
N LEU A 522 -21.41 -4.39 -14.13
CA LEU A 522 -20.00 -4.77 -14.05
C LEU A 522 -19.23 -3.83 -13.14
N MET A 523 -18.46 -4.45 -12.24
CA MET A 523 -17.60 -3.79 -11.27
C MET A 523 -16.19 -4.35 -11.38
N THR A 524 -15.19 -3.50 -11.24
CA THR A 524 -13.79 -3.88 -11.02
C THR A 524 -13.44 -3.81 -9.54
N TRP A 525 -12.20 -4.19 -9.21
CA TRP A 525 -11.73 -4.27 -7.83
C TRP A 525 -11.89 -2.94 -7.10
N GLY A 526 -12.41 -3.00 -5.88
CA GLY A 526 -12.57 -1.86 -4.98
C GLY A 526 -13.68 -0.88 -5.37
N GLU A 527 -14.62 -1.27 -6.24
CA GLU A 527 -15.82 -0.46 -6.53
C GLU A 527 -16.98 -0.81 -5.62
N SER A 528 -17.96 0.09 -5.57
CA SER A 528 -19.21 -0.13 -4.85
C SER A 528 -20.46 0.24 -5.64
N LEU A 529 -21.56 -0.44 -5.32
CA LEU A 529 -22.90 -0.21 -5.83
C LEU A 529 -23.83 0.06 -4.64
N CYS A 530 -24.48 1.22 -4.60
CA CYS A 530 -25.61 1.44 -3.69
C CYS A 530 -26.82 0.68 -4.24
N TYR A 531 -27.79 0.23 -3.46
CA TYR A 531 -28.98 -0.45 -3.98
C TYR A 531 -30.21 -0.12 -3.14
N ASN A 532 -31.35 0.14 -3.77
CA ASN A 532 -32.63 0.34 -3.10
C ASN A 532 -33.75 -0.33 -3.89
N LYS A 533 -34.74 -0.92 -3.20
CA LYS A 533 -35.87 -1.62 -3.84
C LYS A 533 -36.80 -0.70 -4.62
N GLU A 534 -36.87 0.58 -4.25
CA GLU A 534 -37.77 1.56 -4.89
C GLU A 534 -37.14 2.29 -6.08
N LYS A 535 -35.82 2.23 -6.19
CA LYS A 535 -35.04 2.87 -7.26
C LYS A 535 -33.94 1.92 -7.69
N LEU A 536 -34.13 1.27 -8.84
CA LEU A 536 -33.00 0.79 -9.61
C LEU A 536 -32.16 2.03 -9.94
N LEU A 537 -30.90 1.98 -9.50
CA LEU A 537 -29.97 3.08 -9.29
C LEU A 537 -29.91 4.11 -10.42
#